data_AF-A0A812JQ75-F1
#
_entry.id   AF-A0A812JQ75-F1
#
_cell.length_a   1.000
_cell.length_b   1.000
_cell.length_c   1.000
_cell.angle_alpha   90.00
_cell.angle_beta   90.00
_cell.angle_gamma   90.00
#
_symmetry.space_group_name_H-M   'P 1'
#
loop_
_entity.id
_entity.type
_entity.pdbx_description
1 polymer ?
#
loop_
_entity_poly.entity_id
_entity_poly.type
_entity_poly.pdbx_seq_one_letter_code
_entity_poly.pdbx_strand_id
1 'polypeptide(L)'
;MLAVSLTCRKFVPEPEMGCGKKDEEWRDPEKGHVSEAAEPKARQWRLAFLMMLALTAHNFPEGLAVGVSSLQSEHLGVVVMAAIAVHNIPEGIAIALPVLEATNSRSRAMLLATLSGLAEPLGAFFAVSILPPGALVGSGMDILLCIVGGIMTSVACLELLPEALAQRQTWSTAAGLLTGALIMLLTHEIA
;
A
#
# COMPACT_ATOMS: atom_id res chain seq x y z
N MET A 1 12.17 -10.57 13.53
CA MET A 1 11.84 -9.15 13.83
C MET A 1 12.99 -8.19 13.54
N LEU A 2 14.18 -8.31 14.15
CA LEU A 2 15.30 -7.39 13.86
C LEU A 2 15.81 -7.48 12.41
N ALA A 3 15.92 -8.68 11.82
CA ALA A 3 16.54 -8.85 10.50
C ALA A 3 15.77 -8.19 9.35
N VAL A 4 14.42 -8.27 9.34
CA VAL A 4 13.59 -7.58 8.34
C VAL A 4 13.62 -6.07 8.60
N SER A 5 13.49 -5.64 9.86
CA SER A 5 13.49 -4.21 10.20
C SER A 5 14.83 -3.50 9.95
N LEU A 6 15.95 -4.20 10.13
CA LEU A 6 17.30 -3.71 9.82
C LEU A 6 17.58 -3.72 8.31
N THR A 7 17.10 -4.72 7.58
CA THR A 7 17.24 -4.79 6.12
C THR A 7 16.41 -3.69 5.45
N CYS A 8 15.18 -3.44 5.90
CA CYS A 8 14.34 -2.35 5.40
C CYS A 8 14.96 -0.97 5.69
N ARG A 9 15.64 -0.78 6.84
CA ARG A 9 16.36 0.50 7.13
C ARG A 9 17.42 0.85 6.09
N LYS A 10 18.04 -0.14 5.42
CA LYS A 10 19.03 0.11 4.35
C LYS A 10 18.40 0.50 3.01
N PHE A 11 17.14 0.16 2.78
CA PHE A 11 16.46 0.33 1.49
C PHE A 11 15.48 1.51 1.44
N VAL A 12 15.08 2.05 2.60
CA VAL A 12 14.20 3.23 2.67
C VAL A 12 15.05 4.49 2.41
N PRO A 13 14.78 5.26 1.33
CA PRO A 13 15.49 6.51 1.08
C PRO A 13 15.21 7.52 2.20
N GLU A 14 16.23 8.28 2.58
CA GLU A 14 16.07 9.36 3.56
C GLU A 14 15.03 10.37 3.05
N PRO A 15 14.15 10.86 3.94
CA PRO A 15 13.07 11.74 3.53
C PRO A 15 13.63 13.05 2.97
N GLU A 16 13.37 13.34 1.69
CA GLU A 16 13.56 14.69 1.15
C GLU A 16 12.46 15.61 1.74
N MET A 17 12.78 16.20 2.89
CA MET A 17 11.93 17.10 3.65
C MET A 17 11.76 18.45 2.92
N GLY A 18 11.00 18.46 1.83
CA GLY A 18 10.64 19.67 1.11
C GLY A 18 9.36 20.32 1.65
N CYS A 19 9.47 21.61 1.97
CA CYS A 19 8.43 22.59 2.32
C CYS A 19 7.97 22.63 3.79
N GLY A 20 8.58 23.56 4.52
CA GLY A 20 8.14 24.01 5.83
C GLY A 20 6.90 24.91 5.76
N LYS A 21 6.09 24.82 6.80
CA LYS A 21 5.44 26.01 7.37
C LYS A 21 6.27 26.44 8.57
N LYS A 22 6.68 27.70 8.55
CA LYS A 22 7.26 28.37 9.72
C LYS A 22 6.16 28.50 10.75
N ASP A 23 6.12 27.58 11.70
CA ASP A 23 5.46 27.83 12.97
C ASP A 23 6.49 28.60 13.81
N GLU A 24 6.51 29.92 13.64
CA GLU A 24 7.15 30.83 14.59
C GLU A 24 6.39 30.75 15.90
N GLU A 25 6.84 29.86 16.79
CA GLU A 25 6.37 29.85 18.17
C GLU A 25 7.56 29.62 19.12
N TRP A 26 7.77 30.63 19.95
CA TRP A 26 8.78 30.85 20.99
C TRP A 26 9.56 29.61 21.47
N ARG A 27 10.89 29.60 21.25
CA ARG A 27 11.82 28.61 21.83
C ARG A 27 12.37 29.13 23.16
N ASP A 28 11.82 28.63 24.26
CA ASP A 28 12.31 28.86 25.62
C ASP A 28 13.76 28.32 25.76
N PRO A 29 14.75 29.11 26.21
CA PRO A 29 16.17 28.72 26.14
C PRO A 29 16.65 27.72 27.21
N GLU A 30 15.79 27.25 28.12
CA GLU A 30 16.24 26.57 29.36
C GLU A 30 15.83 25.11 29.56
N LYS A 31 15.58 24.33 28.49
CA LYS A 31 15.39 22.88 28.67
C LYS A 31 16.31 22.05 27.79
N GLY A 32 17.35 21.49 28.44
CA GLY A 32 18.05 20.32 27.95
C GLY A 32 17.10 19.12 27.93
N HIS A 33 16.42 18.90 26.82
CA HIS A 33 15.74 17.64 26.52
C HIS A 33 16.33 17.04 25.26
N VAL A 34 16.72 15.77 25.39
CA VAL A 34 17.19 14.92 24.30
C VAL A 34 16.15 14.94 23.18
N SER A 35 16.64 15.11 21.96
CA SER A 35 15.87 15.20 20.72
C SER A 35 14.94 13.99 20.50
N GLU A 36 13.70 14.06 21.00
CA GLU A 36 12.67 13.03 20.84
C GLU A 36 11.70 13.33 19.68
N ALA A 37 11.75 14.54 19.10
CA ALA A 37 10.86 14.98 18.03
C ALA A 37 11.26 14.52 16.60
N ALA A 38 12.48 13.96 16.42
CA ALA A 38 12.99 13.52 15.12
C ALA A 38 12.62 12.05 14.77
N GLU A 39 12.41 11.18 15.77
CA GLU A 39 12.06 9.77 15.55
C GLU A 39 10.65 9.51 14.98
N PRO A 40 9.58 10.26 15.35
CA PRO A 40 8.22 9.97 14.89
C PRO A 40 8.06 10.12 13.38
N LYS A 41 8.62 11.18 12.79
CA LYS A 41 8.53 11.46 11.35
C LYS A 41 9.28 10.43 10.50
N ALA A 42 10.44 9.97 10.96
CA ALA A 42 11.22 8.95 10.27
C ALA A 42 10.49 7.59 10.23
N ARG A 43 9.80 7.23 11.33
CA ARG A 43 8.96 6.03 11.40
C ARG A 43 7.76 6.12 10.45
N GLN A 44 7.04 7.24 10.46
CA GLN A 44 5.90 7.47 9.58
C GLN A 44 6.28 7.43 8.11
N TRP A 45 7.40 8.06 7.73
CA TRP A 45 7.91 8.00 6.36
C TRP A 45 8.29 6.59 5.94
N ARG A 46 8.93 5.83 6.83
CA ARG A 46 9.26 4.43 6.56
C ARG A 46 8.00 3.59 6.31
N LEU A 47 6.97 3.74 7.14
CA LEU A 47 5.70 3.06 6.92
C LEU A 47 5.11 3.46 5.57
N ALA A 48 5.04 4.76 5.29
CA ALA A 48 4.50 5.28 4.03
C ALA A 48 5.23 4.72 2.80
N PHE A 49 6.56 4.70 2.84
CA PHE A 49 7.39 4.18 1.76
C PHE A 49 7.23 2.67 1.57
N LEU A 50 7.24 1.89 2.67
CA LEU A 50 7.05 0.44 2.61
C LEU A 50 5.64 0.09 2.09
N MET A 51 4.61 0.81 2.55
CA MET A 51 3.24 0.66 2.04
C MET A 51 3.15 0.98 0.55
N MET A 52 3.72 2.10 0.12
CA MET A 52 3.76 2.48 -1.30
C MET A 52 4.47 1.40 -2.13
N LEU A 53 5.63 0.90 -1.70
CA LEU A 53 6.37 -0.11 -2.44
C LEU A 53 5.60 -1.45 -2.52
N ALA A 54 5.06 -1.89 -1.39
CA ALA A 54 4.31 -3.13 -1.29
C ALA A 54 3.05 -3.11 -2.17
N LEU A 55 2.23 -2.06 -2.03
CA LEU A 55 1.01 -1.92 -2.82
C LEU A 55 1.34 -1.74 -4.31
N THR A 56 2.33 -0.92 -4.68
CA THR A 56 2.75 -0.82 -6.10
C THR A 56 3.11 -2.20 -6.70
N ALA A 57 3.76 -3.06 -5.93
CA ALA A 57 4.08 -4.42 -6.35
C ALA A 57 2.84 -5.36 -6.41
N HIS A 58 1.78 -5.06 -5.66
CA HIS A 58 0.49 -5.76 -5.68
C HIS A 58 -0.39 -5.38 -6.88
N ASN A 59 -0.45 -4.09 -7.21
CA ASN A 59 -1.30 -3.57 -8.29
C ASN A 59 -0.84 -4.06 -9.68
N PHE A 60 0.43 -4.46 -9.83
CA PHE A 60 0.92 -5.01 -11.10
C PHE A 60 0.28 -6.40 -11.43
N PRO A 61 0.31 -7.40 -10.54
CA PRO A 61 -0.49 -8.64 -10.67
C PRO A 61 -1.99 -8.41 -10.89
N GLU A 62 -2.59 -7.45 -10.21
CA GLU A 62 -4.01 -7.12 -10.43
C GLU A 62 -4.25 -6.62 -11.86
N GLY A 63 -3.38 -5.74 -12.35
CA GLY A 63 -3.38 -5.29 -13.75
C GLY A 63 -3.25 -6.45 -14.73
N LEU A 64 -2.35 -7.40 -14.45
CA LEU A 64 -2.24 -8.63 -15.25
C LEU A 64 -3.56 -9.42 -15.25
N ALA A 65 -4.25 -9.52 -14.12
CA ALA A 65 -5.54 -10.19 -14.02
C ALA A 65 -6.63 -9.49 -14.85
N VAL A 66 -6.69 -8.15 -14.84
CA VAL A 66 -7.58 -7.36 -15.72
C VAL A 66 -7.27 -7.62 -17.19
N GLY A 67 -6.00 -7.62 -17.57
CA GLY A 67 -5.59 -7.85 -18.96
C GLY A 67 -5.89 -9.28 -19.44
N VAL A 68 -5.56 -10.29 -18.64
CA VAL A 68 -5.82 -11.71 -18.96
C VAL A 68 -7.31 -12.00 -19.02
N SER A 69 -8.11 -11.51 -18.08
CA SER A 69 -9.57 -11.70 -18.10
C SER A 69 -10.22 -11.08 -19.34
N SER A 70 -9.74 -9.92 -19.78
CA SER A 70 -10.20 -9.25 -21.00
C SER A 70 -9.87 -10.04 -22.28
N LEU A 71 -8.74 -10.76 -22.30
CA LEU A 71 -8.39 -11.65 -23.41
C LEU A 71 -9.24 -12.94 -23.44
N GLN A 72 -9.80 -13.36 -22.31
CA GLN A 72 -10.66 -14.54 -22.23
C GLN A 72 -12.09 -14.25 -22.69
N SER A 73 -12.69 -13.14 -22.21
CA SER A 73 -13.96 -12.64 -22.72
C SER A 73 -14.17 -11.18 -22.31
N GLU A 74 -14.87 -10.41 -23.13
CA GLU A 74 -15.22 -9.00 -22.84
C GLU A 74 -16.02 -8.87 -21.54
N HIS A 75 -17.02 -9.74 -21.34
CA HIS A 75 -17.83 -9.74 -20.12
C HIS A 75 -16.99 -9.98 -18.86
N LEU A 76 -16.10 -10.98 -18.88
CA LEU A 76 -15.22 -11.26 -17.73
C LEU A 76 -14.26 -10.09 -17.47
N GLY A 77 -13.68 -9.51 -18.52
CA GLY A 77 -12.81 -8.33 -18.40
C GLY A 77 -13.51 -7.15 -17.73
N VAL A 78 -14.74 -6.82 -18.14
CA VAL A 78 -15.51 -5.71 -17.54
C VAL A 78 -15.86 -5.99 -16.07
N VAL A 79 -16.25 -7.21 -15.73
CA VAL A 79 -16.57 -7.60 -14.34
C VAL A 79 -15.33 -7.51 -13.45
N VAL A 80 -14.20 -8.06 -13.88
CA VAL A 80 -12.93 -8.03 -13.13
C VAL A 80 -12.41 -6.60 -12.99
N MET A 81 -12.46 -5.81 -14.06
CA MET A 81 -12.09 -4.38 -14.02
C MET A 81 -12.94 -3.62 -13.00
N ALA A 82 -14.26 -3.82 -12.98
CA ALA A 82 -15.14 -3.14 -12.03
C ALA A 82 -14.85 -3.56 -10.58
N ALA A 83 -14.57 -4.84 -10.34
CA ALA A 83 -14.21 -5.34 -9.02
C ALA A 83 -12.90 -4.73 -8.50
N ILE A 84 -11.85 -4.72 -9.33
CA ILE A 84 -10.54 -4.15 -8.97
C ILE A 84 -10.61 -2.63 -8.80
N ALA A 85 -11.40 -1.93 -9.63
CA ALA A 85 -11.62 -0.50 -9.47
C ALA A 85 -12.19 -0.12 -8.09
N VAL A 86 -13.07 -0.95 -7.53
CA VAL A 86 -13.60 -0.75 -6.17
C VAL A 86 -12.53 -1.07 -5.12
N HIS A 87 -11.70 -2.09 -5.34
CA HIS A 87 -10.60 -2.48 -4.44
C HIS A 87 -9.52 -1.39 -4.30
N ASN A 88 -9.24 -0.70 -5.41
CA ASN A 88 -8.24 0.38 -5.45
C ASN A 88 -8.58 1.59 -4.57
N ILE A 89 -9.86 1.81 -4.23
CA ILE A 89 -10.25 2.95 -3.39
C ILE A 89 -9.65 2.79 -1.97
N PRO A 90 -9.89 1.68 -1.24
CA PRO A 90 -9.19 1.37 0.01
C PRO A 90 -7.66 1.41 -0.10
N GLU A 91 -7.07 0.84 -1.16
CA GLU A 91 -5.61 0.78 -1.31
C GLU A 91 -4.98 2.17 -1.48
N GLY A 92 -5.61 3.03 -2.30
CA GLY A 92 -5.18 4.41 -2.47
C GLY A 92 -5.21 5.18 -1.15
N ILE A 93 -6.23 4.94 -0.31
CA ILE A 93 -6.32 5.51 1.04
C ILE A 93 -5.20 4.96 1.95
N ALA A 94 -4.89 3.66 1.85
CA ALA A 94 -3.84 3.01 2.62
C ALA A 94 -2.43 3.56 2.32
N ILE A 95 -2.18 4.09 1.12
CA ILE A 95 -0.95 4.82 0.78
C ILE A 95 -1.04 6.30 1.18
N ALA A 96 -2.15 6.95 0.85
CA ALA A 96 -2.29 8.40 1.01
C ALA A 96 -2.21 8.84 2.47
N LEU A 97 -2.81 8.10 3.41
CA LEU A 97 -2.85 8.48 4.82
C LEU A 97 -1.45 8.47 5.48
N PRO A 98 -0.64 7.40 5.41
CA PRO A 98 0.72 7.43 5.94
C PRO A 98 1.62 8.49 5.29
N VAL A 99 1.48 8.73 3.97
CA VAL A 99 2.23 9.80 3.28
C VAL A 99 1.80 11.17 3.78
N LEU A 100 0.50 11.38 4.01
CA LEU A 100 -0.03 12.63 4.53
C LEU A 100 0.50 12.88 5.95
N GLU A 101 0.49 11.87 6.82
CA GLU A 101 1.04 11.97 8.17
C GLU A 101 2.55 12.26 8.15
N ALA A 102 3.30 11.62 7.25
CA ALA A 102 4.74 11.81 7.15
C ALA A 102 5.16 13.15 6.52
N THR A 103 4.40 13.66 5.54
CA THR A 103 4.80 14.81 4.71
C THR A 103 3.96 16.07 4.92
N ASN A 104 2.83 15.96 5.62
CA ASN A 104 1.82 16.99 5.82
C ASN A 104 1.33 17.66 4.51
N SER A 105 1.39 16.93 3.38
CA SER A 105 1.03 17.45 2.05
C SER A 105 0.04 16.53 1.32
N ARG A 106 -1.19 17.04 1.12
CA ARG A 106 -2.26 16.33 0.40
C ARG A 106 -1.91 16.07 -1.06
N SER A 107 -1.19 16.99 -1.72
CA SER A 107 -0.80 16.82 -3.12
C SER A 107 0.24 15.71 -3.28
N ARG A 108 1.19 15.59 -2.34
CA ARG A 108 2.16 14.49 -2.33
C ARG A 108 1.50 13.15 -2.06
N ALA A 109 0.58 13.09 -1.08
CA ALA A 109 -0.21 11.89 -0.81
C ALA A 109 -0.97 11.41 -2.04
N MET A 110 -1.67 12.32 -2.73
CA MET A 110 -2.40 12.00 -3.96
C MET A 110 -1.46 11.56 -5.10
N LEU A 111 -0.34 12.27 -5.29
CA LEU A 111 0.62 11.97 -6.35
C LEU A 111 1.25 10.59 -6.13
N LEU A 112 1.72 10.27 -4.92
CA LEU A 112 2.35 8.98 -4.63
C LEU A 112 1.34 7.82 -4.72
N ALA A 113 0.10 8.01 -4.24
CA ALA A 113 -0.95 7.02 -4.40
C ALA A 113 -1.30 6.78 -5.88
N THR A 114 -1.39 7.85 -6.69
CA THR A 114 -1.64 7.74 -8.13
C THR A 114 -0.48 7.05 -8.85
N LEU A 115 0.76 7.41 -8.53
CA LEU A 115 1.96 6.77 -9.12
C LEU A 115 2.02 5.28 -8.81
N SER A 116 1.61 4.87 -7.61
CA SER A 116 1.47 3.46 -7.25
C SER A 116 0.40 2.76 -8.10
N GLY A 117 -0.77 3.39 -8.25
CA GLY A 117 -1.87 2.86 -9.07
C GLY A 117 -1.53 2.72 -10.56
N LEU A 118 -0.54 3.44 -11.09
CA LEU A 118 -0.08 3.27 -12.48
C LEU A 118 0.53 1.87 -12.75
N ALA A 119 0.88 1.11 -11.72
CA ALA A 119 1.33 -0.27 -11.87
C ALA A 119 0.25 -1.17 -12.50
N GLU A 120 -1.03 -0.90 -12.26
CA GLU A 120 -2.14 -1.68 -12.79
C GLU A 120 -2.31 -1.55 -14.32
N PRO A 121 -2.44 -0.33 -14.92
CA PRO A 121 -2.50 -0.22 -16.37
C PRO A 121 -1.21 -0.72 -17.04
N LEU A 122 -0.06 -0.63 -16.37
CA LEU A 122 1.19 -1.24 -16.86
C LEU A 122 1.10 -2.77 -16.88
N GLY A 123 0.57 -3.39 -15.82
CA GLY A 123 0.31 -4.84 -15.77
C GLY A 123 -0.67 -5.27 -16.86
N ALA A 124 -1.79 -4.57 -17.01
CA ALA A 124 -2.79 -4.86 -18.04
C ALA A 124 -2.20 -4.74 -19.45
N PHE A 125 -1.42 -3.69 -19.70
CA PHE A 125 -0.71 -3.49 -20.96
C PHE A 125 0.28 -4.63 -21.24
N PHE A 126 1.02 -5.07 -20.22
CA PHE A 126 1.95 -6.19 -20.33
C PHE A 126 1.24 -7.51 -20.67
N ALA A 127 0.09 -7.77 -20.03
CA ALA A 127 -0.77 -8.93 -20.32
C ALA A 127 -1.28 -8.95 -21.76
N VAL A 128 -1.71 -7.81 -22.30
CA VAL A 128 -2.28 -7.74 -23.65
C VAL A 128 -1.20 -7.70 -24.74
N SER A 129 -0.08 -7.02 -24.50
CA SER A 129 0.88 -6.69 -25.56
C SER A 129 2.10 -7.62 -25.62
N ILE A 130 2.53 -8.16 -24.47
CA ILE A 130 3.82 -8.86 -24.35
C ILE A 130 3.62 -10.36 -24.10
N LEU A 131 2.60 -10.73 -23.33
CA LEU A 131 2.36 -12.12 -22.98
C LEU A 131 1.80 -12.90 -24.18
N PRO A 132 2.43 -14.05 -24.55
CA PRO A 132 1.88 -14.90 -25.58
C PRO A 132 0.49 -15.44 -25.19
N PRO A 133 -0.39 -15.71 -26.17
CA PRO A 133 -1.66 -16.38 -25.90
C PRO A 133 -1.42 -17.69 -25.14
N GLY A 134 -1.99 -17.81 -23.93
CA GLY A 134 -1.83 -19.00 -23.09
C GLY A 134 -0.68 -18.97 -22.09
N ALA A 135 0.18 -17.94 -22.07
CA ALA A 135 1.36 -17.91 -21.19
C ALA A 135 1.05 -17.88 -19.69
N LEU A 136 -0.14 -17.41 -19.31
CA LEU A 136 -0.65 -17.43 -17.93
C LEU A 136 -1.79 -18.44 -17.75
N VAL A 137 -2.05 -19.31 -18.73
CA VAL A 137 -3.03 -20.40 -18.59
C VAL A 137 -2.41 -21.52 -17.76
N GLY A 138 -3.04 -21.84 -16.63
CA GLY A 138 -2.55 -22.80 -15.65
C GLY A 138 -1.98 -22.11 -14.40
N SER A 139 -1.01 -22.73 -13.73
CA SER A 139 -0.55 -22.34 -12.39
C SER A 139 0.29 -21.05 -12.32
N GLY A 140 0.59 -20.39 -13.45
CA GLY A 140 1.47 -19.22 -13.49
C GLY A 140 0.89 -18.02 -12.74
N MET A 141 -0.40 -17.72 -12.96
CA MET A 141 -1.10 -16.66 -12.24
C MET A 141 -1.26 -17.00 -10.76
N ASP A 142 -1.60 -18.26 -10.45
CA ASP A 142 -1.80 -18.71 -9.07
C ASP A 142 -0.53 -18.56 -8.24
N ILE A 143 0.64 -18.94 -8.78
CA ILE A 143 1.93 -18.79 -8.10
C ILE A 143 2.26 -17.32 -7.87
N LEU A 144 2.04 -16.46 -8.88
CA LEU A 144 2.26 -15.02 -8.76
C LEU A 144 1.40 -14.43 -7.65
N LEU A 145 0.10 -14.70 -7.67
CA LEU A 145 -0.85 -14.22 -6.66
C LEU A 145 -0.55 -14.79 -5.27
N CYS A 146 -0.07 -16.02 -5.16
CA CYS A 146 0.29 -16.62 -3.88
C CYS A 146 1.53 -15.93 -3.26
N ILE A 147 2.55 -15.62 -4.07
CA ILE A 147 3.72 -14.83 -3.62
C ILE A 147 3.27 -13.43 -3.17
N VAL A 148 2.44 -12.78 -3.97
CA VAL A 148 1.94 -11.42 -3.72
C VAL A 148 1.08 -11.37 -2.46
N GLY A 149 0.16 -12.31 -2.30
CA GLY A 149 -0.66 -12.47 -1.09
C GLY A 149 0.19 -12.72 0.17
N GLY A 150 1.29 -13.47 0.05
CA GLY A 150 2.26 -13.65 1.14
C GLY A 150 2.95 -12.34 1.55
N ILE A 151 3.32 -11.51 0.57
CA ILE A 151 3.91 -10.18 0.83
C ILE A 151 2.87 -9.27 1.49
N MET A 152 1.63 -9.20 0.98
CA MET A 152 0.58 -8.34 1.54
C MET A 152 0.20 -8.78 2.96
N THR A 153 0.11 -10.08 3.22
CA THR A 153 -0.11 -10.61 4.57
C THR A 153 1.02 -10.20 5.51
N SER A 154 2.28 -10.26 5.04
CA SER A 154 3.44 -9.85 5.83
C SER A 154 3.40 -8.36 6.16
N VAL A 155 3.06 -7.50 5.19
CA VAL A 155 2.92 -6.04 5.38
C VAL A 155 1.79 -5.73 6.36
N ALA A 156 0.64 -6.38 6.20
CA ALA A 156 -0.51 -6.20 7.09
C ALA A 156 -0.18 -6.59 8.54
N CYS A 157 0.44 -7.76 8.75
CA CYS A 157 0.74 -8.26 10.09
C CYS A 157 1.95 -7.58 10.73
N LEU A 158 2.98 -7.21 9.96
CA LEU A 158 4.25 -6.74 10.50
C LEU A 158 4.41 -5.23 10.53
N GLU A 159 3.68 -4.49 9.69
CA GLU A 159 3.78 -3.02 9.61
C GLU A 159 2.46 -2.34 9.97
N LEU A 160 1.34 -2.70 9.32
CA LEU A 160 0.05 -2.04 9.56
C LEU A 160 -0.54 -2.34 10.95
N LEU A 161 -0.59 -3.61 11.35
CA LEU A 161 -1.19 -4.00 12.63
C LEU A 161 -0.42 -3.42 13.84
N PRO A 162 0.93 -3.49 13.91
CA PRO A 162 1.68 -2.86 14.99
C PRO A 162 1.53 -1.34 15.02
N GLU A 163 1.41 -0.69 13.86
CA GLU A 163 1.15 0.76 13.81
C GLU A 163 -0.24 1.11 14.33
N ALA A 164 -1.27 0.35 13.92
CA ALA A 164 -2.64 0.55 14.40
C ALA A 164 -2.75 0.36 15.92
N LEU A 165 -2.01 -0.60 16.50
CA LEU A 165 -1.94 -0.80 17.95
C LEU A 165 -1.16 0.31 18.66
N ALA A 166 -0.15 0.91 18.02
CA ALA A 166 0.63 2.02 18.58
C ALA A 166 -0.22 3.27 18.81
N GLN A 167 -1.32 3.46 18.06
CA GLN A 167 -2.26 4.56 18.25
C GLN A 167 -3.13 4.45 19.52
N ARG A 168 -3.02 3.34 20.29
CA ARG A 168 -3.75 3.08 21.56
C ARG A 168 -5.29 3.09 21.45
N GLN A 169 -5.85 3.00 20.24
CA GLN A 169 -7.29 2.91 19.99
C GLN A 169 -7.72 1.45 19.74
N THR A 170 -7.66 0.61 20.76
CA THR A 170 -7.87 -0.85 20.62
C THR A 170 -9.23 -1.22 20.03
N TRP A 171 -10.31 -0.53 20.42
CA TRP A 171 -11.66 -0.77 19.89
C TRP A 171 -11.79 -0.41 18.42
N SER A 172 -11.26 0.73 18.00
CA SER A 172 -11.28 1.16 16.60
C SER A 172 -10.47 0.21 15.72
N THR A 173 -9.30 -0.22 16.20
CA THR A 173 -8.45 -1.20 15.50
C THR A 173 -9.13 -2.56 15.37
N ALA A 174 -9.75 -3.06 16.45
CA ALA A 174 -10.48 -4.32 16.41
C ALA A 174 -11.72 -4.25 15.51
N ALA A 175 -12.50 -3.17 15.58
CA ALA A 175 -13.66 -2.96 14.72
C ALA A 175 -13.26 -2.88 13.24
N GLY A 176 -12.18 -2.15 12.92
CA GLY A 176 -11.64 -2.06 11.57
C GLY A 176 -11.17 -3.41 11.03
N LEU A 177 -10.44 -4.18 11.83
CA LEU A 177 -9.97 -5.52 11.46
C LEU A 177 -11.14 -6.47 11.18
N LEU A 178 -12.14 -6.51 12.08
CA LEU A 178 -13.32 -7.37 11.93
C LEU A 178 -14.18 -6.96 10.74
N THR A 179 -14.40 -5.66 10.54
CA THR A 179 -15.19 -5.15 9.42
C THR A 179 -14.49 -5.42 8.09
N GLY A 180 -13.18 -5.20 8.02
CA GLY A 180 -12.39 -5.52 6.83
C GLY A 180 -12.40 -7.01 6.51
N ALA A 181 -12.20 -7.87 7.52
CA ALA A 181 -12.28 -9.33 7.36
C ALA A 181 -13.67 -9.77 6.89
N LEU A 182 -14.74 -9.19 7.44
CA LEU A 182 -16.11 -9.47 7.05
C LEU A 182 -16.39 -9.06 5.59
N ILE A 183 -15.94 -7.87 5.18
CA ILE A 183 -16.09 -7.41 3.80
C ILE A 183 -15.38 -8.38 2.85
N MET A 184 -14.13 -8.74 3.14
CA MET A 184 -13.36 -9.70 2.32
C MET A 184 -14.01 -11.08 2.24
N LEU A 185 -14.58 -11.56 3.35
CA LEU A 185 -15.31 -12.82 3.39
C LEU A 185 -16.56 -12.77 2.50
N LEU A 186 -17.32 -11.68 2.60
CA LEU A 186 -18.53 -11.49 1.80
C LEU A 186 -18.24 -11.37 0.31
N THR A 187 -17.17 -10.68 -0.10
CA THR A 187 -16.79 -10.62 -1.52
C THR A 187 -16.39 -11.98 -2.08
N HIS A 188 -15.74 -12.83 -1.29
CA HIS A 188 -15.35 -14.17 -1.73
C HIS A 188 -16.55 -15.11 -1.93
N GLU A 189 -17.64 -14.95 -1.17
CA GLU A 189 -18.85 -15.76 -1.32
C GLU A 189 -19.73 -15.32 -2.51
N ILE A 190 -19.46 -14.14 -3.09
CA ILE A 190 -20.27 -13.54 -4.15
C ILE A 190 -19.58 -13.65 -5.54
N ALA A 191 -18.26 -13.85 -5.59
CA ALA A 191 -17.45 -13.97 -6.81
C ALA A 191 -17.27 -15.43 -7.25
#